data_AF-A0A945QJX7-F1
#
_entry.id   AF-A0A945QJX7-F1
#
_cell.length_a   1.000
_cell.length_b   1.000
_cell.length_c   1.000
_cell.angle_alpha   90.00
_cell.angle_beta   90.00
_cell.angle_gamma   90.00
#
_symmetry.space_group_name_H-M   'P 1'
#
loop_
_entity.id
_entity.type
_entity.pdbx_description
1 polymer ?
#
loop_
_entity_poly.entity_id
_entity_poly.type
_entity_poly.pdbx_seq_one_letter_code
_entity_poly.pdbx_strand_id
1 'polypeptide(L)' 'FDGKSLNFKTEEKPEYLGTIAAGNPWEAMHKARNGQPAIPMPLMRALPMQDTIDILTYAQTLPTE' A
#
# COMPACT_ATOMS: atom_id res chain seq x y z
N PHE A 1 -8.07 -10.25 6.40
CA PHE A 1 -6.62 -10.28 6.14
C PHE A 1 -5.96 -9.20 6.99
N ASP A 2 -4.75 -9.42 7.49
CA ASP A 2 -4.06 -8.53 8.45
C ASP A 2 -3.05 -7.56 7.80
N GLY A 3 -2.82 -7.67 6.49
CA GLY A 3 -1.91 -6.79 5.77
C GLY A 3 -0.42 -7.07 6.00
N LYS A 4 -0.06 -8.17 6.66
CA LYS A 4 1.33 -8.50 7.04
C LYS A 4 2.03 -9.51 6.14
N SER A 5 1.42 -9.85 5.00
CA SER A 5 1.93 -10.87 4.07
C SER A 5 3.27 -10.50 3.42
N LEU A 6 3.61 -9.20 3.36
CA LEU A 6 4.88 -8.70 2.83
C LEU A 6 5.42 -7.62 3.76
N ASN A 7 6.65 -7.82 4.26
CA ASN A 7 7.40 -6.78 4.95
C ASN A 7 8.20 -5.98 3.90
N PHE A 8 7.96 -4.67 3.84
CA PHE A 8 8.60 -3.76 2.89
C PHE A 8 9.99 -3.27 3.36
N LYS A 9 10.40 -3.60 4.58
CA LYS A 9 11.70 -3.25 5.17
C LYS A 9 12.39 -4.51 5.72
N THR A 10 13.03 -4.40 6.88
CA THR A 10 13.80 -5.47 7.51
C THR A 10 13.00 -6.10 8.66
N GLU A 11 13.42 -7.27 9.13
CA GLU A 11 12.79 -7.91 10.30
C GLU A 11 12.93 -7.08 11.58
N GLU A 12 14.04 -6.34 11.72
CA GLU A 12 14.30 -5.47 12.88
C GLU A 12 13.43 -4.20 12.90
N LYS A 13 13.02 -3.72 11.72
CA LYS A 13 12.19 -2.52 11.55
C LYS A 13 11.13 -2.81 10.48
N PRO A 14 10.13 -3.64 10.82
CA PRO A 14 9.15 -4.07 9.85
C PRO A 14 8.28 -2.90 9.41
N GLU A 15 7.85 -2.95 8.16
CA GLU A 15 6.89 -2.03 7.59
C GLU A 15 5.92 -2.83 6.74
N TYR A 16 4.63 -2.70 7.04
CA TYR A 16 3.54 -3.45 6.43
C TYR A 16 2.59 -2.52 5.69
N LEU A 17 1.61 -3.09 5.00
CA LEU A 17 0.67 -2.30 4.21
C LEU A 17 -0.09 -1.27 5.06
N GLY A 18 -0.53 -1.67 6.26
CA GLY A 18 -1.25 -0.78 7.19
C GLY A 18 -0.39 0.40 7.66
N THR A 19 0.88 0.15 7.99
CA THR A 19 1.80 1.22 8.44
C THR A 19 2.08 2.24 7.34
N ILE A 20 2.25 1.79 6.09
CA ILE A 20 2.45 2.68 4.93
C ILE A 20 1.18 3.49 4.64
N ALA A 21 0.03 2.82 4.60
CA ALA A 21 -1.26 3.45 4.28
C ALA A 21 -1.65 4.54 5.29
N ALA A 22 -1.35 4.34 6.58
CA ALA A 22 -1.61 5.32 7.62
C ALA A 22 -0.52 6.41 7.69
N GLY A 23 0.77 6.03 7.59
CA GLY A 23 1.89 6.95 7.78
C GLY A 23 2.18 7.87 6.59
N ASN A 24 2.02 7.37 5.35
CA ASN A 24 2.22 8.14 4.13
C ASN A 24 1.18 7.77 3.05
N PRO A 25 -0.09 8.19 3.21
CA PRO A 25 -1.16 7.85 2.28
C PRO A 25 -0.90 8.35 0.85
N TRP A 26 -0.16 9.46 0.70
CA TRP A 26 0.21 10.00 -0.61
C TRP A 26 1.15 9.09 -1.37
N GLU A 27 2.15 8.51 -0.70
CA GLU A 27 3.05 7.53 -1.30
C GLU A 27 2.32 6.25 -1.67
N ALA A 28 1.45 5.77 -0.77
CA ALA A 28 0.61 4.59 -1.05
C ALA A 28 -0.25 4.81 -2.30
N MET A 29 -0.92 5.96 -2.40
CA MET A 29 -1.74 6.32 -3.56
C MET A 29 -0.92 6.48 -4.84
N HIS A 30 0.25 7.12 -4.76
CA HIS A 30 1.16 7.30 -5.89
C HIS A 30 1.66 5.95 -6.43
N LYS A 31 2.09 5.04 -5.55
CA LYS A 31 2.56 3.70 -5.90
C LYS A 31 1.42 2.83 -6.43
N ALA A 32 0.25 2.87 -5.80
CA ALA A 32 -0.94 2.17 -6.27
C ALA A 32 -1.31 2.58 -7.71
N ARG A 33 -1.26 3.88 -8.02
CA ARG A 33 -1.57 4.38 -9.35
C ARG A 33 -0.49 4.12 -10.38
N ASN A 34 0.78 4.25 -10.04
CA ASN A 34 1.87 4.23 -11.01
C ASN A 34 2.70 2.94 -11.01
N GLY A 35 2.41 2.03 -10.08
CA GLY A 35 3.23 0.85 -9.82
C GLY A 35 4.54 1.21 -9.10
N GLN A 36 5.41 0.20 -9.00
CA GLN A 36 6.76 0.36 -8.46
C GLN A 36 7.76 -0.31 -9.41
N PRO A 37 8.78 0.41 -9.89
CA PRO A 37 9.81 -0.17 -10.75
C PRO A 37 10.55 -1.34 -10.10
N ALA A 38 11.04 -2.26 -10.94
CA ALA A 38 11.86 -3.41 -10.55
C ALA A 38 11.20 -4.42 -9.57
N ILE A 39 9.90 -4.30 -9.30
CA ILE A 39 9.11 -5.31 -8.59
C ILE A 39 7.81 -5.61 -9.36
N PRO A 40 7.18 -6.77 -9.16
CA PRO A 40 5.94 -7.13 -9.86
C PRO A 40 4.71 -6.39 -9.28
N MET A 41 4.77 -5.05 -9.24
CA MET A 41 3.68 -4.18 -8.82
C MET A 41 3.21 -3.35 -10.02
N PRO A 42 2.21 -3.85 -10.79
CA PRO A 42 1.69 -3.15 -11.94
C PRO A 42 0.94 -1.88 -11.54
N LEU A 43 0.85 -0.93 -12.48
CA LEU A 43 0.07 0.29 -12.33
C LEU A 43 -1.44 0.00 -12.36
N MET A 44 -2.23 0.77 -11.58
CA MET A 44 -3.69 0.66 -11.57
C MET A 44 -4.41 1.80 -12.32
N ARG A 45 -3.75 2.52 -13.25
CA ARG A 45 -4.38 3.63 -14.00
C ARG A 45 -5.52 3.20 -14.93
N ALA A 46 -5.67 1.91 -15.21
CA ALA A 46 -6.81 1.38 -15.95
C ALA A 46 -8.11 1.39 -15.12
N LEU A 47 -8.00 1.45 -13.79
CA LEU A 47 -9.14 1.55 -12.88
C LEU A 47 -9.53 3.02 -12.65
N PRO A 48 -10.81 3.30 -12.37
CA PRO A 48 -11.24 4.60 -11.85
C PRO A 48 -10.42 5.06 -10.65
N MET A 49 -10.29 6.39 -10.48
CA MET A 49 -9.62 6.97 -9.31
C MET A 49 -10.26 6.49 -8.00
N GLN A 50 -11.60 6.37 -7.98
CA GLN A 50 -12.35 5.98 -6.80
C GLN A 50 -11.93 4.61 -6.27
N ASP A 51 -11.70 3.64 -7.15
CA ASP A 51 -11.24 2.31 -6.76
C ASP A 51 -9.89 2.38 -6.00
N THR A 52 -8.98 3.25 -6.44
CA THR A 52 -7.69 3.43 -5.74
C THR A 52 -7.89 4.09 -4.36
N ILE A 53 -8.85 5.02 -4.25
CA ILE A 53 -9.21 5.66 -2.98
C ILE A 53 -9.80 4.63 -2.03
N ASP A 54 -10.75 3.82 -2.48
CA ASP A 54 -11.42 2.81 -1.67
C ASP A 54 -10.43 1.75 -1.17
N ILE A 55 -9.49 1.33 -2.02
CA ILE A 55 -8.39 0.42 -1.63
C ILE A 55 -7.51 1.07 -0.55
N LEU A 56 -7.15 2.34 -0.70
CA LEU A 56 -6.36 3.05 0.31
C LEU A 56 -7.11 3.18 1.63
N THR A 57 -8.40 3.54 1.58
CA THR A 57 -9.26 3.64 2.76
C THR A 57 -9.36 2.29 3.46
N TYR A 58 -9.53 1.19 2.72
CA TYR A 58 -9.50 -0.15 3.32
C TYR A 58 -8.13 -0.47 3.94
N ALA A 59 -7.03 -0.17 3.24
CA ALA A 59 -5.68 -0.44 3.74
C ALA A 59 -5.36 0.31 5.04
N GLN A 60 -5.94 1.49 5.26
CA GLN A 60 -5.82 2.26 6.49
C GLN A 60 -6.55 1.63 7.69
N THR A 61 -7.45 0.66 7.47
CA THR A 61 -8.12 -0.08 8.55
C THR A 61 -7.29 -1.29 9.04
N LEU A 62 -6.17 -1.59 8.38
CA LEU A 62 -5.32 -2.73 8.72
C LEU A 62 -4.45 -2.42 9.96
N PRO A 63 -4.05 -3.45 10.73
CA PRO A 63 -3.15 -3.30 11.87
C PRO A 63 -1.84 -2.59 11.50
N THR A 64 -1.41 -1.66 12.35
CA THR A 64 -0.13 -0.95 12.25
C THR A 64 0.96 -1.55 13.15
N GLU A 65 0.62 -2.55 13.96
CA GLU A 65 1.49 -3.25 14.92
C GLU A 65 1.26 -4.76 14.81
#